data_AF-A0A926NSN6-F1
#
_entry.id   AF-A0A926NSN6-F1
#
_cell.length_a   1.000
_cell.length_b   1.000
_cell.length_c   1.000
_cell.angle_alpha   90.00
_cell.angle_beta   90.00
_cell.angle_gamma   90.00
#
_symmetry.space_group_name_H-M   'P 1'
#
loop_
_entity.id
_entity.type
_entity.pdbx_description
1 polymer ?
#
loop_
_entity_poly.entity_id
_entity_poly.type
_entity_poly.pdbx_seq_one_letter_code
_entity_poly.pdbx_strand_id
1 'polypeptide(L)'
;MKTKELIIKRTHIALVRAENNSQLSEVCELLEWTEEHYCKHQFYQYQMFVKSLCEGWPAVRFEIEYSPLFRGFFNNEWSSRNDTDFLPFSYDCKFDVPYMLEEYLFIHSYKRLLNDELFMMRFEHVRAMI
;
A
#
# COMPACT_ATOMS: atom_id res chain seq x y z
N MET A 1 37.97 26.82 -12.60
CA MET A 1 36.51 26.85 -12.82
C MET A 1 35.86 25.98 -11.75
N LYS A 2 35.09 26.55 -10.82
CA LYS A 2 34.33 25.76 -9.83
C LYS A 2 33.00 25.38 -10.45
N THR A 3 32.78 24.09 -10.67
CA THR A 3 31.49 23.55 -11.12
C THR A 3 30.48 23.80 -10.00
N LYS A 4 29.47 24.66 -10.24
CA LYS A 4 28.32 24.78 -9.36
C LYS A 4 27.50 23.50 -9.52
N GLU A 5 27.54 22.61 -8.53
CA GLU A 5 26.56 21.53 -8.43
C GLU A 5 25.18 22.15 -8.24
N LEU A 6 24.29 21.87 -9.20
CA LEU A 6 22.90 22.28 -9.14
C LEU A 6 22.20 21.35 -8.15
N ILE A 7 22.00 21.78 -6.90
CA ILE A 7 21.20 21.02 -5.93
C ILE A 7 19.73 21.14 -6.36
N ILE A 8 19.25 20.16 -7.13
CA ILE A 8 17.82 20.04 -7.45
C ILE A 8 17.11 19.60 -6.18
N LYS A 9 16.45 20.54 -5.48
CA LYS A 9 15.54 20.20 -4.39
C LYS A 9 14.40 19.36 -4.96
N ARG A 10 14.31 18.10 -4.54
CA ARG A 10 13.17 17.22 -4.85
C ARG A 10 11.91 17.80 -4.23
N THR A 11 10.78 17.70 -4.93
CA THR A 11 9.47 18.05 -4.38
C THR A 11 9.08 17.02 -3.31
N HIS A 12 8.17 17.39 -2.40
CA HIS A 12 7.63 16.46 -1.40
C HIS A 12 7.08 15.18 -2.05
N ILE A 13 6.36 15.32 -3.18
CA ILE A 13 5.83 14.19 -3.95
C ILE A 13 6.95 13.28 -4.47
N ALA A 14 8.06 13.86 -4.94
CA ALA A 14 9.19 13.08 -5.42
C ALA A 14 9.91 12.32 -4.29
N LEU A 15 9.91 12.86 -3.07
CA LEU A 15 10.44 12.18 -1.89
C LEU A 15 9.55 10.99 -1.49
N VAL A 16 8.24 11.21 -1.38
CA VAL A 16 7.27 10.14 -1.07
C VAL A 16 7.33 8.99 -2.08
N ARG A 17 7.49 9.30 -3.38
CA ARG A 17 7.66 8.26 -4.41
C ARG A 17 8.96 7.46 -4.23
N ALA A 18 10.06 8.14 -3.87
CA ALA A 18 11.33 7.48 -3.65
C ALA A 18 11.29 6.54 -2.43
N GLU A 19 10.63 6.98 -1.36
CA GLU A 19 10.41 6.21 -0.15
C GLU A 19 9.54 4.96 -0.43
N ASN A 20 8.41 5.13 -1.13
CA ASN A 20 7.57 4.01 -1.55
C ASN A 20 8.33 2.98 -2.40
N ASN A 21 9.17 3.44 -3.34
CA ASN A 21 9.97 2.55 -4.17
C ASN A 21 11.04 1.81 -3.36
N SER A 22 11.61 2.46 -2.34
CA SER A 22 12.56 1.84 -1.42
C SER A 22 11.88 0.73 -0.62
N GLN A 23 10.72 1.02 -0.02
CA GLN A 23 9.95 0.03 0.74
C GLN A 23 9.51 -1.15 -0.13
N LEU A 24 9.02 -0.90 -1.35
CA LEU A 24 8.67 -1.97 -2.28
C LEU A 24 9.87 -2.89 -2.52
N SER A 25 11.03 -2.30 -2.81
CA SER A 25 12.25 -3.06 -3.11
C SER A 25 12.66 -3.93 -1.91
N GLU A 26 12.57 -3.38 -0.70
CA GLU A 26 12.88 -4.09 0.55
C GLU A 26 11.90 -5.22 0.83
N VAL A 27 10.59 -5.00 0.69
CA VAL A 27 9.58 -6.06 0.83
C VAL A 27 9.81 -7.17 -0.19
N CYS A 28 10.10 -6.82 -1.45
CA CYS A 28 10.41 -7.80 -2.48
C CYS A 28 11.65 -8.63 -2.14
N GLU A 29 12.70 -8.02 -1.58
CA GLU A 29 13.90 -8.72 -1.13
C GLU A 29 13.59 -9.70 0.02
N LEU A 30 12.86 -9.24 1.05
CA LEU A 30 12.51 -10.04 2.23
C LEU A 30 11.62 -11.25 1.91
N LEU A 31 10.68 -11.09 0.96
CA LEU A 31 9.70 -12.12 0.60
C LEU A 31 10.12 -12.96 -0.62
N GLU A 32 11.30 -12.70 -1.18
CA GLU A 32 11.75 -13.29 -2.44
C GLU A 32 10.75 -13.09 -3.60
N TRP A 33 10.10 -11.93 -3.63
CA TRP A 33 9.09 -11.56 -4.62
C TRP A 33 9.68 -10.70 -5.73
N THR A 34 9.12 -10.85 -6.93
CA THR A 34 9.31 -9.86 -7.99
C THR A 34 8.42 -8.64 -7.72
N GLU A 35 8.83 -7.47 -8.25
CA GLU A 35 7.99 -6.27 -8.23
C GLU A 35 6.62 -6.53 -8.87
N GLU A 36 6.57 -7.35 -9.93
CA GLU A 36 5.32 -7.73 -10.57
C GLU A 36 4.41 -8.52 -9.62
N HIS A 37 4.96 -9.44 -8.84
CA HIS A 37 4.20 -10.20 -7.84
C HIS A 37 3.64 -9.26 -6.76
N TYR A 38 4.48 -8.37 -6.22
CA TYR A 38 4.05 -7.35 -5.26
C TYR A 38 2.88 -6.51 -5.80
N CYS A 39 3.03 -5.97 -7.01
CA CYS A 39 2.01 -5.15 -7.65
C CYS A 39 0.71 -5.91 -7.90
N LYS A 40 0.80 -7.17 -8.37
CA LYS A 40 -0.37 -8.04 -8.55
C LYS A 40 -1.07 -8.32 -7.23
N HIS A 41 -0.32 -8.59 -6.17
CA HIS A 41 -0.88 -8.84 -4.86
C HIS A 41 -1.62 -7.61 -4.32
N GLN A 42 -0.97 -6.43 -4.36
CA GLN A 42 -1.59 -5.17 -3.94
C GLN A 42 -2.87 -4.88 -4.74
N PHE A 43 -2.83 -5.06 -6.06
CA PHE A 43 -3.99 -4.83 -6.90
C PHE A 43 -5.12 -5.82 -6.63
N TYR A 44 -4.80 -7.09 -6.40
CA TYR A 44 -5.78 -8.10 -6.01
C TYR A 44 -6.49 -7.72 -4.70
N GLN A 45 -5.74 -7.33 -3.66
CA GLN A 45 -6.33 -6.92 -2.39
C GLN A 45 -7.22 -5.68 -2.55
N TYR A 46 -6.80 -4.71 -3.36
CA TYR A 46 -7.60 -3.54 -3.72
C TYR A 46 -8.94 -3.93 -4.36
N GLN A 47 -8.91 -4.77 -5.40
CA GLN A 47 -10.11 -5.19 -6.11
C GLN A 47 -11.07 -5.96 -5.20
N MET A 48 -10.53 -6.84 -4.35
CA MET A 48 -11.33 -7.60 -3.39
C MET A 48 -11.94 -6.69 -2.32
N PHE A 49 -11.18 -5.72 -1.82
CA PHE A 49 -11.68 -4.72 -0.88
C PHE A 49 -12.87 -3.94 -1.47
N VAL A 50 -12.69 -3.34 -2.66
CA VAL A 50 -13.73 -2.54 -3.32
C VAL A 50 -14.96 -3.37 -3.64
N LYS A 51 -14.76 -4.60 -4.13
CA LYS A 51 -15.86 -5.53 -4.43
C LYS A 51 -16.67 -5.87 -3.17
N SER A 52 -16.01 -6.18 -2.06
CA SER A 52 -16.70 -6.52 -0.80
C SER A 52 -17.38 -5.32 -0.17
N LEU A 53 -16.74 -4.15 -0.21
CA LEU A 53 -17.29 -2.92 0.35
C LEU A 53 -18.56 -2.45 -0.37
N CYS A 54 -18.59 -2.62 -1.69
CA CYS A 54 -19.69 -2.15 -2.54
C CYS A 54 -20.64 -3.29 -2.95
N GLU A 55 -20.72 -4.35 -2.14
CA GLU A 55 -21.59 -5.47 -2.45
C GLU A 55 -23.06 -5.01 -2.56
N GLY A 56 -23.68 -5.33 -3.69
CA GLY A 56 -25.03 -4.86 -4.03
C GLY A 56 -25.11 -3.45 -4.61
N TRP A 57 -24.02 -2.66 -4.63
CA TRP A 57 -24.00 -1.25 -5.09
C TRP A 57 -23.03 -1.05 -6.27
N PRO A 58 -23.36 -1.54 -7.48
CA PRO A 58 -22.42 -1.53 -8.61
C PRO A 58 -22.02 -0.13 -9.08
N ALA A 59 -22.92 0.87 -9.02
CA ALA A 59 -22.59 2.24 -9.43
C ALA A 59 -21.50 2.85 -8.54
N VAL A 60 -21.67 2.73 -7.21
CA VAL A 60 -20.69 3.20 -6.21
C VAL A 60 -19.35 2.45 -6.38
N ARG A 61 -19.42 1.16 -6.68
CA ARG A 61 -18.21 0.36 -6.98
C ARG A 61 -17.41 0.97 -8.12
N PHE A 62 -18.05 1.35 -9.23
CA PHE A 62 -17.36 1.94 -10.39
C PHE A 62 -16.70 3.28 -10.04
N GLU A 63 -17.39 4.13 -9.27
CA GLU A 63 -16.85 5.42 -8.83
C GLU A 63 -15.57 5.23 -7.99
N ILE A 64 -15.59 4.29 -7.06
CA ILE A 64 -14.45 3.98 -6.18
C ILE A 64 -13.32 3.29 -6.95
N GLU A 65 -13.64 2.25 -7.73
CA GLU A 65 -12.67 1.38 -8.41
C GLU A 65 -11.76 2.17 -9.37
N TYR A 66 -12.30 3.18 -10.03
CA TYR A 66 -11.59 4.01 -11.00
C TYR A 66 -11.18 5.39 -10.47
N SER A 67 -11.43 5.69 -9.18
CA SER A 67 -11.04 6.97 -8.59
C SER A 67 -9.53 7.03 -8.36
N PRO A 68 -8.81 8.02 -8.96
CA PRO A 68 -7.39 8.22 -8.68
C PRO A 68 -7.16 8.67 -7.24
N LEU A 69 -8.13 9.37 -6.64
CA LEU A 69 -8.09 9.78 -5.24
C LEU A 69 -8.12 8.55 -4.33
N PHE A 70 -9.09 7.65 -4.55
CA PHE A 70 -9.19 6.43 -3.75
C PHE A 70 -8.00 5.51 -3.95
N ARG A 71 -7.50 5.37 -5.18
CA ARG A 71 -6.30 4.57 -5.43
C ARG A 71 -5.08 5.13 -4.70
N GLY A 72 -4.92 6.45 -4.66
CA GLY A 72 -3.88 7.11 -3.88
C GLY A 72 -4.02 6.83 -2.38
N PHE A 73 -5.24 6.95 -1.84
CA PHE A 73 -5.53 6.63 -0.45
C PHE A 73 -5.17 5.18 -0.09
N PHE A 74 -5.60 4.21 -0.90
CA PHE A 74 -5.31 2.79 -0.67
C PHE A 74 -3.80 2.50 -0.73
N ASN A 75 -3.08 3.07 -1.71
CA ASN A 75 -1.63 2.89 -1.81
C ASN A 75 -0.90 3.48 -0.59
N ASN A 76 -1.36 4.63 -0.06
CA ASN A 76 -0.78 5.22 1.13
C ASN A 76 -1.01 4.36 2.38
N GLU A 77 -2.21 3.77 2.52
CA GLU A 77 -2.49 2.81 3.58
C GLU A 77 -1.56 1.59 3.50
N TRP A 78 -1.36 1.06 2.28
CA TRP A 78 -0.45 -0.05 2.05
C TRP A 78 0.98 0.27 2.48
N SER A 79 1.53 1.42 2.06
CA SER A 79 2.87 1.86 2.49
C SER A 79 2.94 2.08 4.00
N SER A 80 1.89 2.67 4.61
CA SER A 80 1.84 2.88 6.05
C SER A 80 1.92 1.56 6.82
N ARG A 81 1.24 0.51 6.35
CA ARG A 81 1.28 -0.83 6.97
C ARG A 81 2.61 -1.54 6.77
N ASN A 82 3.28 -1.32 5.63
CA ASN A 82 4.65 -1.78 5.46
C ASN A 82 5.55 -1.17 6.55
N ASP A 83 5.47 0.14 6.74
CA ASP A 83 6.33 0.88 7.66
C ASP A 83 6.06 0.57 9.13
N THR A 84 4.78 0.48 9.51
CA THR A 84 4.36 0.41 10.92
C THR A 84 4.14 -1.00 11.44
N ASP A 85 3.75 -1.94 10.58
CA ASP A 85 3.43 -3.31 10.98
C ASP A 85 4.49 -4.30 10.45
N PHE A 86 4.69 -4.35 9.13
CA PHE A 86 5.46 -5.45 8.52
C PHE A 86 6.97 -5.32 8.69
N LEU A 87 7.56 -4.21 8.26
CA LEU A 87 9.02 -4.05 8.25
C LEU A 87 9.62 -4.18 9.67
N PRO A 88 9.08 -3.53 10.72
CA PRO A 88 9.61 -3.68 12.08
C PRO A 88 9.66 -5.14 12.54
N PHE A 89 8.59 -5.90 12.25
CA PHE A 89 8.49 -7.31 12.58
C PHE A 89 9.43 -8.19 11.73
N SER A 90 9.57 -7.89 10.44
CA SER A 90 10.36 -8.69 9.50
C SER A 90 11.83 -8.78 9.89
N TYR A 91 12.38 -7.74 10.53
CA TYR A 91 13.78 -7.75 10.95
C TYR A 91 14.08 -8.76 12.06
N ASP A 92 13.11 -9.04 12.93
CA ASP A 92 13.24 -10.00 14.03
C ASP A 92 13.15 -11.46 13.57
N CYS A 93 12.52 -11.71 12.41
CA CYS A 93 12.27 -13.05 11.88
C CYS A 93 12.80 -13.25 10.44
N LYS A 94 13.77 -12.43 10.01
CA LYS A 94 14.29 -12.38 8.62
C LYS A 94 14.80 -13.70 8.02
N PHE A 95 14.96 -14.75 8.82
CA PHE A 95 15.39 -16.08 8.37
C PHE A 95 14.22 -17.07 8.23
N ASP A 96 13.00 -16.67 8.56
CA ASP A 96 11.77 -17.45 8.43
C ASP A 96 10.84 -16.79 7.40
N VAL A 97 11.22 -16.93 6.13
CA VAL A 97 10.46 -16.39 4.99
C VAL A 97 9.00 -16.88 4.98
N PRO A 98 8.69 -18.17 5.25
CA PRO A 98 7.31 -18.61 5.35
C PRO A 98 6.49 -17.82 6.37
N TYR A 99 7.02 -17.62 7.58
CA TYR A 99 6.32 -16.85 8.61
C TYR A 99 6.16 -15.38 8.25
N MET A 100 7.22 -14.75 7.70
CA MET A 100 7.13 -13.38 7.18
C MET A 100 6.05 -13.23 6.09
N LEU A 101 5.97 -14.22 5.19
CA LEU A 101 4.98 -14.23 4.15
C LEU A 101 3.55 -14.34 4.71
N GLU A 102 3.32 -15.22 5.68
CA GLU A 102 2.00 -15.36 6.32
C GLU A 102 1.56 -14.04 6.98
N GLU A 103 2.45 -13.40 7.74
CA GLU A 103 2.17 -12.11 8.37
C GLU A 103 1.95 -11.00 7.33
N TYR A 104 2.76 -10.95 6.27
CA TYR A 104 2.57 -9.99 5.19
C TYR A 104 1.18 -10.12 4.54
N LEU A 105 0.78 -11.35 4.22
CA LEU A 105 -0.53 -11.64 3.63
C LEU A 105 -1.66 -11.29 4.59
N PHE A 106 -1.48 -11.48 5.90
CA PHE A 106 -2.45 -11.12 6.91
C PHE A 106 -2.61 -9.59 7.06
N ILE A 107 -1.48 -8.87 7.22
CA ILE A 107 -1.40 -7.41 7.35
C ILE A 107 -2.12 -6.71 6.19
N HIS A 108 -1.90 -7.21 4.97
CA HIS A 108 -2.41 -6.63 3.74
C HIS A 108 -3.69 -7.28 3.23
N SER A 109 -4.33 -8.14 4.02
CA SER A 109 -5.59 -8.76 3.60
C SER A 109 -6.73 -7.75 3.54
N TYR A 110 -7.50 -7.77 2.46
CA TYR A 110 -8.71 -6.95 2.32
C TYR A 110 -9.70 -7.18 3.47
N LYS A 111 -9.73 -8.40 4.02
CA LYS A 111 -10.55 -8.76 5.18
C LYS A 111 -10.12 -7.99 6.42
N ARG A 112 -8.81 -7.88 6.70
CA ARG A 112 -8.30 -7.08 7.82
C ARG A 112 -8.67 -5.62 7.62
N LEU A 113 -8.51 -5.07 6.42
CA LEU A 113 -8.88 -3.68 6.10
C LEU A 113 -10.37 -3.39 6.34
N LEU A 114 -11.28 -4.29 5.94
CA LEU A 114 -12.71 -4.14 6.18
C LEU A 114 -13.09 -4.13 7.68
N ASN A 115 -12.25 -4.73 8.53
CA ASN A 115 -12.47 -4.79 9.97
C ASN A 115 -11.61 -3.77 10.75
N ASP A 116 -10.89 -2.90 10.06
CA ASP A 116 -10.08 -1.85 10.68
C ASP A 116 -10.91 -0.57 10.81
N GLU A 117 -11.37 -0.27 12.03
CA GLU A 117 -12.24 0.88 12.30
C GLU A 117 -11.60 2.22 11.92
N LEU A 118 -10.28 2.37 12.12
CA LEU A 118 -9.57 3.61 11.81
C LEU A 118 -9.47 3.80 10.30
N PHE A 119 -9.16 2.73 9.57
CA PHE A 119 -9.15 2.74 8.12
C PHE A 119 -10.55 3.05 7.55
N MET A 120 -11.59 2.39 8.06
CA MET A 120 -12.96 2.59 7.60
C MET A 120 -13.48 4.01 7.90
N MET A 121 -13.10 4.59 9.05
CA MET A 121 -13.38 5.99 9.35
C MET A 121 -12.71 6.93 8.34
N ARG A 122 -11.42 6.72 8.01
CA ARG A 122 -10.72 7.53 6.99
C ARG A 122 -11.34 7.33 5.60
N PHE A 123 -11.75 6.10 5.27
CA PHE A 123 -12.43 5.78 4.03
C PHE A 123 -13.71 6.62 3.85
N GLU A 124 -14.58 6.72 4.86
CA GLU A 124 -15.81 7.50 4.74
C GLU A 124 -15.53 8.98 4.43
N HIS A 125 -14.46 9.55 4.99
CA HIS A 125 -14.03 10.91 4.65
C HIS A 125 -13.58 11.02 3.19
N VAL A 126 -12.79 10.06 2.70
CA VAL A 126 -12.34 10.03 1.30
C VAL A 126 -13.52 9.81 0.35
N ARG A 127 -14.45 8.92 0.70
CA ARG A 127 -15.65 8.62 -0.09
C ARG A 127 -16.53 9.86 -0.30
N ALA A 128 -16.62 10.74 0.70
CA ALA A 128 -17.35 12.00 0.58
C ALA A 128 -16.70 13.02 -0.39
N MET A 129 -15.47 12.75 -0.85
CA MET A 129 -14.70 13.59 -1.79
C MET A 129 -14.60 13.00 -3.20
N ILE A 130 -15.11 11.77 -3.41
CA ILE A 130 -15.22 11.11 -4.72
C ILE A 130 -16.56 11.51 -5.32
#